data_AF-A0A8H7F4L0-F1
#
_entry.id   AF-A0A8H7F4L0-F1
#
_cell.length_a   1.000
_cell.length_b   1.000
_cell.length_c   1.000
_cell.angle_alpha   90.00
_cell.angle_beta   90.00
_cell.angle_gamma   90.00
#
_symmetry.space_group_name_H-M   'P 1'
#
loop_
_entity.id
_entity.type
_entity.pdbx_description
1 polymer ?
#
loop_
_entity_poly.entity_id
_entity_poly.type
_entity_poly.pdbx_seq_one_letter_code
_entity_poly.pdbx_strand_id
1 'polypeptide(L)'
;MVASETFRISMLGHFVEGTQSGGYRPRVVSMEKEMEVLTERMRAACQGRTGCPAEKVMADLKEMEYRALSWDGINPTLLVDENERVFGALVGQPVGPGWEKCCTELYEIMLAEQEAGAKHRPAKSSHRRGDYVAIHAGITHALGLQQARYLHLTKRESKLVYGNSRKWKLKNNLKKFANTSLDLFSPRLFKYYTEHMEKLRAHPEYKHLP
;
A
#
# COMPACT_ATOMS: atom_id res chain seq x y z
N MET A 1 -23.60 -13.92 27.29
CA MET A 1 -22.37 -14.47 27.90
C MET A 1 -21.30 -14.50 26.83
N VAL A 2 -20.33 -13.60 26.89
CA VAL A 2 -19.20 -13.56 25.95
C VAL A 2 -18.10 -14.42 26.57
N ALA A 3 -17.74 -15.52 25.92
CA ALA A 3 -16.63 -16.36 26.37
C ALA A 3 -15.32 -15.58 26.20
N SER A 4 -14.58 -15.38 27.30
CA SER A 4 -13.21 -14.88 27.27
C SER A 4 -12.25 -16.06 27.23
N GLU A 5 -11.55 -16.25 26.12
CA GLU A 5 -10.40 -17.17 26.07
C GLU A 5 -9.10 -16.34 26.05
N THR A 6 -8.15 -16.74 26.89
CA THR A 6 -6.81 -16.16 26.98
C THR A 6 -5.96 -16.72 25.84
N PHE A 7 -5.31 -15.87 25.05
CA PHE A 7 -4.39 -16.32 24.00
C PHE A 7 -2.98 -15.77 24.22
N ARG A 8 -1.98 -16.58 23.84
CA ARG A 8 -0.57 -16.24 23.93
C ARG A 8 -0.07 -15.63 22.62
N ILE A 9 0.36 -14.38 22.67
CA ILE A 9 0.98 -13.66 21.56
C ILE A 9 2.49 -13.70 21.78
N SER A 10 3.26 -14.12 20.77
CA SER A 10 4.72 -14.08 20.82
C SER A 10 5.20 -12.68 20.44
N MET A 11 5.75 -11.96 21.41
CA MET A 11 6.47 -10.69 21.20
C MET A 11 7.93 -10.92 21.55
N LEU A 12 8.84 -10.72 20.58
CA LEU A 12 10.30 -10.82 20.79
C LEU A 12 10.76 -12.15 21.45
N GLY A 13 10.04 -13.25 21.22
CA GLY A 13 10.34 -14.56 21.84
C GLY A 13 9.77 -14.75 23.25
N HIS A 14 9.03 -13.78 23.78
CA HIS A 14 8.30 -13.88 25.04
C HIS A 14 6.78 -13.93 24.79
N PHE A 15 6.09 -14.83 25.47
CA PHE A 15 4.64 -14.98 25.35
C PHE A 15 3.94 -13.99 26.28
N VAL A 16 3.14 -13.10 25.72
CA VAL A 16 2.26 -12.19 26.45
C VAL A 16 0.81 -12.67 26.31
N GLU A 17 0.10 -12.79 27.43
CA GLU A 17 -1.32 -13.18 27.43
C GLU A 17 -2.22 -11.97 27.14
N GLY A 18 -2.99 -12.04 26.07
CA GLY A 18 -4.00 -11.05 25.69
C GLY A 18 -5.40 -11.67 25.63
N THR A 19 -6.41 -10.92 26.06
CA THR A 19 -7.82 -11.30 25.92
C THR A 19 -8.44 -10.60 24.71
N GLN A 20 -8.90 -11.36 23.72
CA GLN A 20 -9.60 -10.85 22.55
C GLN A 20 -11.01 -11.44 22.49
N SER A 21 -12.03 -10.58 22.42
CA SER A 21 -13.41 -10.98 22.15
C SER A 21 -13.61 -11.13 20.64
N GLY A 22 -13.44 -12.35 20.11
CA GLY A 22 -13.69 -12.69 18.71
C GLY A 22 -12.96 -13.98 18.29
N GLY A 23 -13.70 -15.09 18.20
CA GLY A 23 -13.14 -16.44 18.02
C GLY A 23 -12.61 -16.75 16.63
N TYR A 24 -11.35 -16.40 16.35
CA TYR A 24 -10.62 -16.90 15.19
C TYR A 24 -9.36 -17.66 15.62
N ARG A 25 -9.32 -18.97 15.37
CA ARG A 25 -8.11 -19.80 15.51
C ARG A 25 -7.52 -20.01 14.11
N PRO A 26 -6.36 -19.43 13.75
CA PRO A 26 -5.70 -19.77 12.49
C PRO A 26 -5.14 -21.19 12.58
N ARG A 27 -5.53 -22.05 11.63
CA ARG A 27 -4.83 -23.32 11.38
C ARG A 27 -3.53 -22.99 10.64
N VAL A 28 -2.40 -23.29 11.26
CA VAL A 28 -1.11 -23.32 10.56
C VAL A 28 -1.09 -24.58 9.71
N VAL A 29 -1.39 -24.43 8.42
CA VAL A 29 -1.15 -25.47 7.43
C VAL A 29 0.20 -25.18 6.79
N SER A 30 1.05 -26.20 6.68
CA SER A 30 2.35 -26.19 6.05
C SER A 30 2.30 -25.68 4.59
N MET A 31 2.31 -24.36 4.40
CA MET A 31 2.36 -23.66 3.10
C MET A 31 3.79 -23.35 2.65
N GLU A 32 4.81 -23.90 3.30
CA GLU A 32 6.23 -23.61 3.02
C GLU A 32 6.57 -23.76 1.53
N LYS A 33 6.03 -24.80 0.89
CA LYS A 33 6.28 -25.09 -0.54
C LYS A 33 5.58 -24.13 -1.50
N GLU A 34 4.38 -23.65 -1.16
CA GLU A 34 3.65 -22.67 -1.96
C GLU A 34 4.21 -21.25 -1.77
N MET A 35 4.65 -20.93 -0.54
CA MET A 35 5.39 -19.71 -0.24
C MET A 35 6.74 -19.67 -0.96
N GLU A 36 7.45 -20.79 -1.04
CA GLU A 36 8.74 -20.89 -1.74
C GLU A 36 8.56 -20.63 -3.24
N VAL A 37 7.52 -21.20 -3.86
CA VAL A 37 7.17 -20.95 -5.27
C VAL A 37 6.74 -19.50 -5.50
N LEU A 38 5.96 -18.90 -4.61
CA LEU A 38 5.56 -17.49 -4.71
C LEU A 38 6.77 -16.55 -4.56
N THR A 39 7.65 -16.84 -3.61
CA THR A 39 8.89 -16.11 -3.38
C THR A 39 9.80 -16.18 -4.60
N GLU A 40 9.92 -17.36 -5.23
CA GLU A 40 10.72 -17.55 -6.43
C GLU A 40 10.14 -16.82 -7.65
N ARG A 41 8.81 -16.78 -7.79
CA ARG A 41 8.14 -16.00 -8.84
C ARG A 41 8.32 -14.49 -8.64
N MET A 42 8.24 -14.01 -7.40
CA MET A 42 8.52 -12.61 -7.07
C MET A 42 9.99 -12.26 -7.32
N ARG A 43 10.91 -13.16 -6.98
CA ARG A 43 12.35 -13.02 -7.23
C ARG A 43 12.65 -12.99 -8.73
N ALA A 44 12.07 -13.90 -9.52
CA ALA A 44 12.20 -13.93 -10.97
C ALA A 44 11.60 -12.66 -11.65
N ALA A 45 10.46 -12.17 -11.16
CA ALA A 45 9.86 -10.91 -11.62
C ALA A 45 10.75 -9.68 -11.30
N CYS A 46 11.54 -9.74 -10.24
CA CYS A 46 12.56 -8.73 -9.93
C CYS A 46 13.85 -8.90 -10.75
N GLN A 47 14.26 -10.15 -11.04
CA GLN A 47 15.49 -10.49 -11.77
C GLN A 47 15.42 -10.19 -13.27
N GLY A 48 14.23 -10.10 -13.87
CA GLY A 48 14.05 -9.62 -15.25
C GLY A 48 14.44 -8.15 -15.47
N ARG A 49 14.73 -7.40 -14.40
CA ARG A 49 15.34 -6.07 -14.44
C ARG A 49 16.80 -6.21 -14.00
N THR A 50 17.72 -6.03 -14.94
CA THR A 50 19.16 -6.09 -14.71
C THR A 50 19.57 -5.20 -13.53
N GLY A 51 20.01 -5.84 -12.45
CA GLY A 51 20.49 -5.20 -11.22
C GLY A 51 19.39 -4.68 -10.30
N CYS A 52 18.68 -5.57 -9.61
CA CYS A 52 17.81 -5.16 -8.50
C CYS A 52 18.69 -4.50 -7.41
N PRO A 53 18.53 -3.20 -7.11
CA PRO A 53 19.32 -2.51 -6.10
C PRO A 53 19.16 -3.12 -4.70
N ALA A 54 18.14 -3.96 -4.50
CA ALA A 54 17.79 -4.54 -3.22
C ALA A 54 18.94 -5.35 -2.62
N GLU A 55 19.69 -6.15 -3.38
CA GLU A 55 20.78 -6.96 -2.79
C GLU A 55 21.89 -6.09 -2.19
N LYS A 56 22.31 -5.06 -2.93
CA LYS A 56 23.31 -4.10 -2.47
C LYS A 56 22.80 -3.27 -1.28
N VAL A 57 21.57 -2.77 -1.37
CA VAL A 57 20.93 -2.02 -0.27
C VAL A 57 20.78 -2.89 0.98
N MET A 58 20.45 -4.18 0.84
CA MET A 58 20.35 -5.10 1.97
C MET A 58 21.70 -5.41 2.60
N ALA A 59 22.79 -5.42 1.83
CA ALA A 59 24.15 -5.54 2.37
C ALA A 59 24.52 -4.29 3.18
N ASP A 60 24.31 -3.09 2.61
CA ASP A 60 24.59 -1.82 3.28
C ASP A 60 23.77 -1.68 4.59
N LEU A 61 22.50 -2.05 4.58
CA LEU A 61 21.64 -2.03 5.77
C LEU A 61 22.10 -3.02 6.86
N LYS A 62 22.59 -4.20 6.46
CA LYS A 62 23.17 -5.16 7.42
C LYS A 62 24.45 -4.64 8.05
N GLU A 63 25.29 -3.96 7.26
CA GLU A 63 26.51 -3.30 7.77
C GLU A 63 26.18 -2.19 8.77
N MET A 64 25.05 -1.49 8.56
CA MET A 64 24.47 -0.53 9.51
C MET A 64 23.68 -1.18 10.67
N GLU A 65 23.83 -2.49 10.90
CA GLU A 65 23.20 -3.27 11.97
C GLU A 65 21.66 -3.33 11.93
N TYR A 66 21.03 -2.99 10.80
CA TYR A 66 19.59 -3.20 10.64
C TYR A 66 19.24 -4.68 10.56
N ARG A 67 18.12 -5.03 11.19
CA ARG A 67 17.58 -6.40 11.16
C ARG A 67 16.57 -6.55 10.04
N ALA A 68 16.71 -7.62 9.26
CA ALA A 68 15.69 -8.00 8.29
C ALA A 68 14.56 -8.75 9.01
N LEU A 69 13.33 -8.27 8.85
CA LEU A 69 12.14 -8.98 9.29
C LEU A 69 11.59 -9.79 8.12
N SER A 70 11.48 -11.11 8.29
CA SER A 70 10.77 -11.95 7.34
C SER A 70 9.28 -11.71 7.46
N TRP A 71 8.61 -11.45 6.34
CA TRP A 71 7.18 -11.16 6.30
C TRP A 71 6.55 -11.81 5.08
N ASP A 72 5.44 -12.52 5.28
CA ASP A 72 4.72 -13.25 4.24
C ASP A 72 3.84 -12.35 3.35
N GLY A 73 3.66 -11.07 3.72
CA GLY A 73 2.77 -10.15 3.02
C GLY A 73 1.27 -10.43 3.24
N ILE A 74 0.93 -11.42 4.07
CA ILE A 74 -0.44 -11.88 4.30
C ILE A 74 -0.91 -11.43 5.66
N ASN A 75 -0.18 -11.82 6.70
CA ASN A 75 -0.57 -11.56 8.07
C ASN A 75 -0.11 -10.17 8.51
N PRO A 76 -0.93 -9.40 9.23
CA PRO A 76 -0.51 -8.10 9.70
C PRO A 76 0.59 -8.22 10.77
N THR A 77 1.64 -7.41 10.67
CA THR A 77 2.75 -7.35 11.63
C THR A 77 2.99 -5.93 12.10
N LEU A 78 2.95 -5.70 13.41
CA LEU A 78 3.25 -4.39 14.00
C LEU A 78 4.75 -4.23 14.23
N LEU A 79 5.26 -3.03 13.95
CA LEU A 79 6.62 -2.63 14.25
C LEU A 79 6.58 -1.72 15.47
N VAL A 80 7.27 -2.12 16.54
CA VAL A 80 7.30 -1.43 17.83
C VAL A 80 8.71 -1.02 18.21
N ASP A 81 8.84 0.11 18.90
CA ASP A 81 10.10 0.55 19.49
C ASP A 81 10.40 -0.18 20.82
N GLU A 82 11.50 0.20 21.47
CA GLU A 82 11.93 -0.34 22.77
C GLU A 82 10.92 -0.08 23.91
N ASN A 83 9.99 0.86 23.73
CA ASN A 83 8.95 1.23 24.69
C ASN A 83 7.57 0.67 24.27
N GLU A 84 7.55 -0.33 23.38
CA GLU A 84 6.34 -0.94 22.82
C GLU A 84 5.43 0.04 22.05
N ARG A 85 5.98 1.17 21.57
CA ARG A 85 5.22 2.13 20.78
C ARG A 85 5.19 1.68 19.33
N VAL A 86 3.99 1.50 18.80
CA VAL A 86 3.79 1.17 17.38
C VAL A 86 4.23 2.37 16.53
N PHE A 87 5.28 2.18 15.72
CA PHE A 87 5.75 3.18 14.75
C PHE A 87 5.48 2.77 13.30
N GLY A 88 5.09 1.51 13.06
CA GLY A 88 4.74 1.02 11.73
C GLY A 88 3.84 -0.20 11.77
N ALA A 89 3.13 -0.44 10.67
CA ALA A 89 2.30 -1.63 10.49
C ALA A 89 2.50 -2.18 9.08
N LEU A 90 2.91 -3.43 8.99
CA LEU A 90 2.88 -4.22 7.76
C LEU A 90 1.48 -4.82 7.68
N VAL A 91 0.59 -4.19 6.90
CA VAL A 91 -0.87 -4.38 7.03
C VAL A 91 -1.41 -5.67 6.42
N GLY A 92 -0.60 -6.38 5.64
CA GLY A 92 -0.96 -7.66 5.02
C GLY A 92 -1.86 -7.48 3.81
N GLN A 93 -2.74 -8.46 3.61
CA GLN A 93 -3.78 -8.41 2.60
C GLN A 93 -5.15 -8.80 3.18
N PRO A 94 -6.26 -8.34 2.58
CA PRO A 94 -7.59 -8.80 2.95
C PRO A 94 -7.75 -10.32 2.84
N VAL A 95 -8.43 -10.90 3.82
CA VAL A 95 -8.84 -12.31 3.77
C VAL A 95 -10.00 -12.44 2.79
N GLY A 96 -9.75 -13.07 1.64
CA GLY A 96 -10.80 -13.38 0.67
C GLY A 96 -10.25 -13.80 -0.69
N PRO A 97 -11.00 -14.62 -1.44
CA PRO A 97 -10.59 -14.99 -2.78
C PRO A 97 -10.53 -13.74 -3.68
N GLY A 98 -9.47 -13.62 -4.47
CA GLY A 98 -9.38 -12.64 -5.54
C GLY A 98 -8.69 -11.31 -5.21
N TRP A 99 -8.09 -11.13 -4.03
CA TRP A 99 -7.25 -9.95 -3.77
C TRP A 99 -6.06 -9.88 -4.73
N GLU A 100 -5.32 -10.98 -4.89
CA GLU A 100 -4.22 -11.09 -5.85
C GLU A 100 -4.71 -10.77 -7.27
N LYS A 101 -5.80 -11.41 -7.70
CA LYS A 101 -6.42 -11.14 -9.00
C LYS A 101 -6.80 -9.67 -9.19
N CYS A 102 -7.36 -9.03 -8.16
CA CYS A 102 -7.71 -7.62 -8.17
C CYS A 102 -6.48 -6.72 -8.37
N CYS A 103 -5.38 -7.03 -7.69
CA CYS A 103 -4.12 -6.31 -7.82
C CYS A 103 -3.49 -6.53 -9.20
N THR A 104 -3.42 -7.77 -9.68
CA THR A 104 -2.89 -8.12 -11.00
C THR A 104 -3.68 -7.46 -12.12
N GLU A 105 -5.02 -7.51 -12.05
CA GLU A 105 -5.88 -6.89 -13.06
C GLU A 105 -5.71 -5.37 -13.10
N LEU A 106 -5.58 -4.72 -11.92
CA LEU A 106 -5.30 -3.28 -11.87
C LEU A 106 -3.94 -2.95 -12.47
N TYR A 107 -2.92 -3.76 -12.17
CA TYR A 107 -1.57 -3.60 -12.71
C TYR A 107 -1.56 -3.71 -14.23
N GLU A 108 -2.19 -4.74 -14.81
CA GLU A 108 -2.30 -4.92 -16.26
C GLU A 108 -2.99 -3.74 -16.94
N ILE A 109 -4.08 -3.22 -16.35
CA ILE A 109 -4.76 -2.02 -16.86
C ILE A 109 -3.81 -0.81 -16.83
N MET A 110 -3.08 -0.61 -15.73
CA MET A 110 -2.14 0.51 -15.60
C MET A 110 -0.97 0.42 -16.59
N LEU A 111 -0.45 -0.78 -16.85
CA LEU A 111 0.57 -1.02 -17.87
C LEU A 111 0.05 -0.68 -19.28
N ALA A 112 -1.13 -1.19 -19.64
CA ALA A 112 -1.72 -0.92 -20.96
C ALA A 112 -1.98 0.59 -21.16
N GLU A 113 -2.43 1.29 -20.12
CA GLU A 113 -2.60 2.75 -20.13
C GLU A 113 -1.27 3.50 -20.24
N GLN A 114 -0.22 3.02 -19.56
CA GLN A 114 1.13 3.57 -19.66
C GLN A 114 1.66 3.44 -21.09
N GLU A 115 1.52 2.27 -21.73
CA GLU A 115 1.93 2.06 -23.12
C GLU A 115 1.17 2.96 -24.10
N ALA A 116 -0.15 3.08 -23.92
CA ALA A 116 -0.98 3.98 -24.72
C ALA A 116 -0.58 5.46 -24.54
N GLY A 117 -0.21 5.85 -23.31
CA GLY A 117 0.27 7.19 -22.97
C GLY A 117 1.68 7.49 -23.48
N ALA A 118 2.59 6.52 -23.39
CA ALA A 118 4.00 6.64 -23.79
C ALA A 118 4.17 6.91 -25.30
N LYS A 119 3.28 6.36 -26.14
CA LYS A 119 3.24 6.63 -27.59
C LYS A 119 3.10 8.11 -27.97
N HIS A 120 2.83 8.99 -27.00
CA HIS A 120 2.48 10.39 -27.26
C HIS A 120 3.19 11.42 -26.36
N ARG A 121 4.19 11.01 -25.57
CA ARG A 121 5.03 11.95 -24.80
C ARG A 121 6.50 11.78 -25.22
N PRO A 122 7.22 12.86 -25.56
CA PRO A 122 8.63 12.79 -25.90
C PRO A 122 9.47 12.51 -24.63
N ALA A 123 10.17 11.36 -24.64
CA ALA A 123 11.51 11.06 -24.11
C ALA A 123 12.01 11.61 -22.75
N LYS A 124 11.18 12.20 -21.87
CA LYS A 124 11.52 12.40 -20.45
C LYS A 124 10.75 11.40 -19.57
N SER A 125 10.87 10.12 -19.90
CA SER A 125 10.31 9.00 -19.14
C SER A 125 11.20 8.55 -17.98
N SER A 126 12.46 8.99 -17.96
CA SER A 126 13.40 8.62 -16.90
C SER A 126 13.37 9.63 -15.76
N HIS A 127 13.06 9.13 -14.58
CA HIS A 127 13.04 9.90 -13.34
C HIS A 127 13.62 9.04 -12.23
N ARG A 128 14.05 9.68 -11.12
CA ARG A 128 14.73 8.99 -10.01
C ARG A 128 13.96 7.80 -9.42
N ARG A 129 12.66 7.67 -9.68
CA ARG A 129 11.78 6.62 -9.15
C ARG A 129 11.53 5.48 -10.14
N GLY A 130 11.99 5.57 -11.38
CA GLY A 130 11.87 4.52 -12.39
C GLY A 130 11.68 5.07 -13.80
N ASP A 131 11.30 4.21 -14.74
CA ASP A 131 10.95 4.62 -16.10
C ASP A 131 9.44 4.46 -16.31
N TYR A 132 8.70 5.52 -15.96
CA TYR A 132 7.24 5.55 -16.11
C TYR A 132 6.71 6.96 -16.32
N VAL A 133 5.55 7.05 -16.96
CA VAL A 133 4.87 8.33 -17.18
C VAL A 133 4.14 8.74 -15.91
N ALA A 134 4.63 9.77 -15.23
CA ALA A 134 3.92 10.36 -14.09
C ALA A 134 2.84 11.35 -14.57
N ILE A 135 1.64 11.22 -13.98
CA ILE A 135 0.53 12.18 -14.13
C ILE A 135 0.23 12.71 -12.73
N HIS A 136 0.33 14.03 -12.58
CA HIS A 136 0.00 14.71 -11.33
C HIS A 136 -1.49 15.03 -11.29
N ALA A 137 -2.21 14.49 -10.32
CA ALA A 137 -3.66 14.67 -10.16
C ALA A 137 -4.01 14.94 -8.69
N GLY A 138 -5.09 15.69 -8.46
CA GLY A 138 -5.63 15.92 -7.12
C GLY A 138 -5.25 17.28 -6.54
N ILE A 139 -5.31 17.40 -5.21
CA ILE A 139 -4.99 18.65 -4.49
C ILE A 139 -3.62 18.49 -3.84
N THR A 140 -2.75 19.49 -3.99
CA THR A 140 -1.42 19.52 -3.39
C THR A 140 -1.23 20.75 -2.52
N HIS A 141 -0.45 20.59 -1.45
CA HIS A 141 0.05 21.67 -0.60
C HIS A 141 1.57 21.47 -0.44
N ALA A 142 2.34 21.91 -1.44
CA ALA A 142 3.79 21.76 -1.46
C ALA A 142 4.48 22.82 -0.59
N LEU A 143 5.69 22.50 -0.13
CA LEU A 143 6.57 23.44 0.56
C LEU A 143 6.77 24.70 -0.31
N GLY A 144 6.47 25.87 0.26
CA GLY A 144 6.55 27.17 -0.44
C GLY A 144 5.22 27.68 -1.01
N LEU A 145 4.17 26.86 -1.05
CA LEU A 145 2.82 27.34 -1.34
C LEU A 145 2.13 27.76 -0.04
N GLN A 146 1.52 28.95 -0.04
CA GLN A 146 0.71 29.43 1.10
C GLN A 146 -0.69 28.81 1.13
N GLN A 147 -1.14 28.21 0.03
CA GLN A 147 -2.47 27.66 -0.13
C GLN A 147 -2.42 26.36 -0.93
N ALA A 148 -3.40 25.49 -0.71
CA ALA A 148 -3.58 24.30 -1.51
C ALA A 148 -3.86 24.67 -2.97
N ARG A 149 -3.49 23.79 -3.90
CA ARG A 149 -3.76 23.98 -5.33
C ARG A 149 -4.24 22.69 -5.96
N TYR A 150 -5.20 22.81 -6.87
CA TYR A 150 -5.60 21.70 -7.70
C TYR A 150 -4.63 21.50 -8.86
N LEU A 151 -4.24 20.23 -9.07
CA LEU A 151 -3.42 19.81 -10.19
C LEU A 151 -4.35 19.51 -11.37
N HIS A 152 -4.47 20.50 -12.25
CA HIS A 152 -5.33 20.41 -13.43
C HIS A 152 -4.84 19.33 -14.39
N LEU A 153 -5.75 18.41 -14.71
CA LEU A 153 -5.54 17.40 -15.74
C LEU A 153 -6.00 17.93 -17.09
N THR A 154 -5.21 17.70 -18.13
CA THR A 154 -5.67 17.87 -19.51
C THR A 154 -6.84 16.93 -19.79
N LYS A 155 -7.68 17.23 -20.80
CA LYS A 155 -8.79 16.34 -21.22
C LYS A 155 -8.32 14.91 -21.46
N ARG A 156 -7.12 14.76 -22.01
CA ARG A 156 -6.49 13.47 -22.29
C ARG A 156 -6.07 12.74 -21.02
N GLU A 157 -5.40 13.44 -20.10
CA GLU A 157 -5.01 12.84 -18.81
C GLU A 157 -6.23 12.50 -17.96
N SER A 158 -7.28 13.32 -18.00
CA SER A 158 -8.54 13.01 -17.35
C SER A 158 -9.17 11.73 -17.92
N LYS A 159 -9.18 11.55 -19.26
CA LYS A 159 -9.62 10.30 -19.88
C LYS A 159 -8.74 9.11 -19.47
N LEU A 160 -7.42 9.29 -19.38
CA LEU A 160 -6.51 8.25 -18.90
C LEU A 160 -6.75 7.92 -17.43
N VAL A 161 -6.93 8.91 -16.54
CA VAL A 161 -7.06 8.69 -15.10
C VAL A 161 -8.45 8.13 -14.73
N TYR A 162 -9.52 8.66 -15.34
CA TYR A 162 -10.91 8.41 -14.96
C TYR A 162 -11.75 7.67 -16.00
N GLY A 163 -11.31 7.53 -17.24
CA GLY A 163 -12.14 7.01 -18.34
C GLY A 163 -12.40 5.49 -18.32
N ASN A 164 -11.73 4.74 -17.45
CA ASN A 164 -11.91 3.29 -17.32
C ASN A 164 -12.71 2.97 -16.05
N SER A 165 -13.98 2.63 -16.21
CA SER A 165 -14.90 2.30 -15.10
C SER A 165 -14.52 1.02 -14.35
N ARG A 166 -13.95 0.03 -15.04
CA ARG A 166 -13.45 -1.21 -14.43
C ARG A 166 -12.28 -0.91 -13.50
N LYS A 167 -11.34 -0.07 -13.95
CA LYS A 167 -10.25 0.46 -13.13
C LYS A 167 -10.77 1.19 -11.89
N TRP A 168 -11.86 1.96 -12.03
CA TRP A 168 -12.45 2.68 -10.90
C TRP A 168 -12.95 1.73 -9.81
N LYS A 169 -13.61 0.63 -10.19
CA LYS A 169 -14.03 -0.40 -9.22
C LYS A 169 -12.84 -1.00 -8.47
N LEU A 170 -11.80 -1.41 -9.18
CA LEU A 170 -10.58 -1.97 -8.57
C LEU A 170 -9.89 -0.95 -7.66
N LYS A 171 -9.71 0.30 -8.14
CA LYS A 171 -9.16 1.42 -7.35
C LYS A 171 -9.96 1.67 -6.09
N ASN A 172 -11.29 1.60 -6.14
CA ASN A 172 -12.14 1.77 -4.97
C ASN A 172 -11.94 0.65 -3.95
N ASN A 173 -11.74 -0.59 -4.38
CA ASN A 173 -11.45 -1.70 -3.46
C ASN A 173 -10.11 -1.49 -2.75
N LEU A 174 -9.05 -1.11 -3.48
CA LEU A 174 -7.75 -0.82 -2.89
C LEU A 174 -7.80 0.41 -1.98
N LYS A 175 -8.53 1.45 -2.37
CA LYS A 175 -8.75 2.64 -1.54
C LYS A 175 -9.47 2.28 -0.23
N LYS A 176 -10.51 1.43 -0.30
CA LYS A 176 -11.20 0.95 0.90
C LYS A 176 -10.24 0.21 1.82
N PHE A 177 -9.44 -0.71 1.27
CA PHE A 177 -8.42 -1.41 2.05
C PHE A 177 -7.46 -0.44 2.73
N ALA A 178 -6.84 0.47 1.98
CA ALA A 178 -5.90 1.45 2.54
C ALA A 178 -6.53 2.32 3.65
N ASN A 179 -7.77 2.78 3.43
CA ASN A 179 -8.50 3.56 4.44
C ASN A 179 -8.79 2.74 5.70
N THR A 180 -9.28 1.50 5.55
CA THR A 180 -9.57 0.60 6.67
C THR A 180 -8.29 0.23 7.42
N SER A 181 -7.18 -0.01 6.72
CA SER A 181 -5.89 -0.26 7.36
C SER A 181 -5.43 0.96 8.16
N LEU A 182 -5.56 2.17 7.61
CA LEU A 182 -5.15 3.38 8.33
C LEU A 182 -6.05 3.65 9.53
N ASP A 183 -7.35 3.41 9.42
CA ASP A 183 -8.30 3.51 10.53
C ASP A 183 -8.00 2.49 11.62
N LEU A 184 -7.70 1.25 11.25
CA LEU A 184 -7.38 0.17 12.19
C LEU A 184 -6.07 0.42 12.95
N PHE A 185 -5.00 0.78 12.24
CA PHE A 185 -3.66 0.88 12.83
C PHE A 185 -3.29 2.31 13.29
N SER A 186 -4.00 3.32 12.82
CA SER A 186 -3.74 4.73 13.18
C SER A 186 -5.04 5.57 13.18
N PRO A 187 -6.02 5.24 14.04
CA PRO A 187 -7.36 5.84 14.01
C PRO A 187 -7.34 7.36 14.22
N ARG A 188 -6.42 7.86 15.05
CA ARG A 188 -6.25 9.31 15.28
C ARG A 188 -5.78 10.03 14.03
N LEU A 189 -4.83 9.43 13.29
CA LEU A 189 -4.32 9.97 12.04
C LEU A 189 -5.38 9.89 10.94
N PHE A 190 -6.08 8.76 10.84
CA PHE A 190 -7.19 8.59 9.90
C PHE A 190 -8.30 9.63 10.11
N LYS A 191 -8.72 9.84 11.37
CA LYS A 191 -9.67 10.88 11.74
C LYS A 191 -9.18 12.27 11.34
N TYR A 192 -7.93 12.61 11.68
CA TYR A 192 -7.35 13.90 11.31
C TYR A 192 -7.38 14.12 9.79
N TYR A 193 -6.91 13.15 8.99
CA TYR A 193 -6.95 13.27 7.53
C TYR A 193 -8.37 13.39 6.99
N THR A 194 -9.31 12.61 7.52
CA THR A 194 -10.70 12.62 7.07
C THR A 194 -11.35 13.99 7.31
N GLU A 195 -11.24 14.52 8.54
CA GLU A 195 -11.80 15.82 8.89
C GLU A 195 -11.23 16.97 8.04
N HIS A 196 -9.91 16.96 7.78
CA HIS A 196 -9.27 18.02 7.00
C HIS A 196 -9.56 17.89 5.50
N MET A 197 -9.61 16.67 4.97
CA MET A 197 -9.98 16.43 3.57
C MET A 197 -11.45 16.75 3.30
N GLU A 198 -12.35 16.52 4.27
CA GLU A 198 -13.76 16.93 4.16
C GLU A 198 -13.90 18.45 4.10
N LYS A 199 -13.22 19.19 4.99
CA LYS A 199 -13.16 20.65 4.95
C LYS A 199 -12.63 21.15 3.61
N LEU A 200 -11.57 20.52 3.10
CA LEU A 200 -10.97 20.87 1.82
C LEU A 200 -11.96 20.63 0.66
N ARG A 201 -12.67 19.51 0.64
CA ARG A 201 -13.69 19.21 -0.38
C ARG A 201 -14.92 20.12 -0.29
N ALA A 202 -15.27 20.58 0.90
CA ALA A 202 -16.36 21.53 1.10
C ALA A 202 -16.01 22.96 0.64
N HIS A 203 -14.72 23.25 0.46
CA HIS A 203 -14.25 24.59 0.05
C HIS A 203 -14.79 24.97 -1.34
N PRO A 204 -15.29 26.22 -1.54
CA PRO A 204 -15.90 26.63 -2.82
C PRO A 204 -15.01 26.42 -4.05
N GLU A 205 -13.69 26.54 -3.87
CA GLU A 205 -12.68 26.34 -4.93
C GLU A 205 -12.51 24.86 -5.32
N TYR A 206 -12.82 23.91 -4.43
CA TYR A 206 -12.52 22.49 -4.64
C TYR A 206 -13.77 21.60 -4.70
N LYS A 207 -14.96 22.13 -4.36
CA LYS A 207 -16.23 21.39 -4.34
C LYS A 207 -16.66 20.76 -5.67
N HIS A 208 -16.12 21.25 -6.78
CA HIS A 208 -16.44 20.80 -8.13
C HIS A 208 -15.45 19.76 -8.66
N LEU A 209 -14.44 19.40 -7.86
CA LEU A 209 -13.46 18.40 -8.22
C LEU A 209 -14.02 16.98 -8.00
N PRO A 210 -13.66 16.02 -8.86
CA PRO A 210 -14.12 14.63 -8.78
C PRO A 210 -13.56 13.86 -7.57
#